data_AF-A0A0V0QFM1-F1
#
_entry.id   AF-A0A0V0QFM1-F1
#
_cell.length_a   1.000
_cell.length_b   1.000
_cell.length_c   1.000
_cell.angle_alpha   90.00
_cell.angle_beta   90.00
_cell.angle_gamma   90.00
#
_symmetry.space_group_name_H-M   'P 1'
#
loop_
_entity.id
_entity.type
_entity.pdbx_description
1 polymer ?
#
loop_
_entity_poly.entity_id
_entity_poly.type
_entity_poly.pdbx_seq_one_letter_code
_entity_poly.pdbx_strand_id
1 'polypeptide(L)'
;MKSSQNQNIIYNYFKENDEKIQNQDKKAENQQENNNELLDKKENNNIDKNGEETKKCENTVIKGKITLKYNHYTEVMEIQDNQLKVIDIDERFFFSDVYKGNFIILLKNYPFDPKDKEIYEYNRKTHKFENLIDGKTYQLYIQEDEIEEEKARKKLRLFKEVHLTQMHDQIEFIRENNKIPCIIDNDDKSYIFFKYKGNIIDINDMKLREQMGKQTHEESLEEARVSILWALKSGYTCVILFDRKIVNINEFFKGAKYYVPEILFNPKKVKEPEFYKAHILKKDEDVDWDGNKGNFKPHKDFTMALLFSNKDEKTLELIEQNTGLDNDTLRVISINPELQKKFGDQNGQPFQQNNQCQVINNSDKTGSYYEYISKAYELR
;
A
#
# COMPACT_ATOMS: atom_id res chain seq x y z
N MET A 1 20.42 34.33 20.64
CA MET A 1 19.94 33.57 21.81
C MET A 1 18.53 32.96 21.66
N LYS A 2 17.66 33.40 20.73
CA LYS A 2 16.31 32.80 20.55
C LYS A 2 16.24 31.57 19.61
N SER A 3 17.30 31.25 18.85
CA SER A 3 17.28 30.08 17.95
C SER A 3 17.55 28.74 18.66
N SER A 4 18.22 28.76 19.82
CA SER A 4 18.48 27.54 20.61
C SER A 4 17.24 27.04 21.36
N GLN A 5 16.28 27.93 21.65
CA GLN A 5 15.02 27.54 22.31
C GLN A 5 14.09 26.77 21.37
N ASN A 6 14.02 27.12 20.08
CA ASN A 6 13.18 26.39 19.11
C ASN A 6 13.75 25.03 18.71
N GLN A 7 15.08 24.87 18.67
CA GLN A 7 15.71 23.57 18.40
C GLN A 7 15.45 22.58 19.54
N ASN A 8 15.42 23.05 20.80
CA ASN A 8 15.12 22.20 21.96
C ASN A 8 13.65 21.72 21.97
N ILE A 9 12.70 22.52 21.50
CA ILE A 9 11.28 22.10 21.46
C ILE A 9 11.07 20.99 20.44
N ILE A 10 11.66 21.13 19.24
CA ILE A 10 11.56 20.11 18.19
C ILE A 10 12.27 18.82 18.61
N TYR A 11 13.47 18.93 19.19
CA TYR A 11 14.22 17.77 19.69
C TYR A 11 13.47 17.02 20.80
N ASN A 12 12.87 17.72 21.75
CA ASN A 12 12.09 17.10 22.83
C ASN A 12 10.82 16.42 22.29
N TYR A 13 10.15 17.01 21.29
CA TYR A 13 8.98 16.40 20.66
C TYR A 13 9.31 15.07 19.95
N PHE A 14 10.45 14.98 19.26
CA PHE A 14 10.89 13.73 18.64
C PHE A 14 11.31 12.69 19.69
N LYS A 15 12.05 13.11 20.71
CA LYS A 15 12.47 12.21 21.80
C LYS A 15 11.29 11.59 22.55
N GLU A 16 10.25 12.38 22.85
CA GLU A 16 9.04 11.89 23.49
C GLU A 16 8.24 10.91 22.61
N ASN A 17 8.29 11.06 21.28
CA ASN A 17 7.62 10.13 20.37
C ASN A 17 8.42 8.83 20.20
N ASP A 18 9.75 8.89 20.14
CA ASP A 18 10.61 7.70 20.10
C ASP A 18 10.47 6.86 21.37
N GLU A 19 10.40 7.49 22.55
CA GLU A 19 10.16 6.79 23.82
C GLU A 19 8.76 6.16 23.87
N LYS A 20 7.75 6.76 23.24
CA LYS A 20 6.40 6.16 23.14
C LYS A 20 6.38 4.95 22.22
N ILE A 21 7.09 5.00 21.09
CA ILE A 21 7.20 3.88 20.14
C ILE A 21 7.94 2.71 20.80
N GLN A 22 9.10 2.96 21.41
CA GLN A 22 9.86 1.91 22.11
C GLN A 22 9.07 1.25 23.25
N ASN A 23 8.20 2.00 23.93
CA ASN A 23 7.32 1.45 24.97
C ASN A 23 6.12 0.68 24.41
N GLN A 24 5.69 0.94 23.17
CA GLN A 24 4.67 0.14 22.49
C GLN A 24 5.25 -1.17 21.98
N ASP A 25 6.46 -1.15 21.41
CA ASP A 25 7.15 -2.35 20.93
C ASP A 25 7.45 -3.33 22.09
N LYS A 26 7.94 -2.83 23.22
CA LYS A 26 8.12 -3.64 24.45
C LYS A 26 6.83 -4.22 25.01
N LYS A 27 5.67 -3.58 24.77
CA LYS A 27 4.37 -4.13 25.18
C LYS A 27 3.89 -5.22 24.22
N ALA A 28 4.20 -5.09 22.92
CA ALA A 28 3.90 -6.11 21.92
C ALA A 28 4.75 -7.38 22.12
N GLU A 29 6.06 -7.24 22.38
CA GLU A 29 6.96 -8.37 22.67
C GLU A 29 6.51 -9.15 23.93
N ASN A 30 6.18 -8.45 25.01
CA ASN A 30 5.67 -9.08 26.24
C ASN A 30 4.31 -9.78 26.04
N GLN A 31 3.46 -9.32 25.11
CA GLN A 31 2.21 -10.01 24.79
C GLN A 31 2.45 -11.27 23.94
N GLN A 32 3.47 -11.24 23.08
CA GLN A 32 3.84 -12.37 22.23
C GLN A 32 4.52 -13.49 23.03
N GLU A 33 5.38 -13.15 24.00
CA GLU A 33 5.97 -14.13 24.93
C GLU A 33 4.92 -14.81 25.82
N ASN A 34 3.93 -14.06 26.33
CA ASN A 34 2.84 -14.63 27.13
C ASN A 34 1.93 -15.57 26.31
N ASN A 35 1.76 -15.31 25.00
CA ASN A 35 0.98 -16.18 24.12
C ASN A 35 1.74 -17.48 23.77
N ASN A 36 3.07 -17.41 23.64
CA ASN A 36 3.90 -18.59 23.40
C ASN A 36 4.00 -19.48 24.65
N GLU A 37 4.10 -18.91 25.85
CA GLU A 37 4.02 -19.70 27.11
C GLU A 37 2.67 -20.41 27.29
N LEU A 38 1.58 -19.86 26.73
CA LEU A 38 0.25 -20.49 26.77
C LEU A 38 0.10 -21.63 25.75
N LEU A 39 0.90 -21.63 24.67
CA LEU A 39 0.94 -22.68 23.66
C LEU A 39 1.81 -23.87 24.12
N ASP A 40 2.97 -23.59 24.74
CA ASP A 40 3.86 -24.64 25.28
C ASP A 40 3.26 -25.41 26.47
N LYS A 41 2.33 -24.77 27.22
CA LYS A 41 1.56 -25.44 28.28
C LYS A 41 0.42 -26.32 27.75
N LYS A 42 0.01 -26.18 26.48
CA LYS A 42 -0.99 -27.05 25.84
C LYS A 42 -0.37 -28.28 25.18
N GLU A 43 0.88 -28.21 24.74
CA GLU A 43 1.54 -29.35 24.07
C GLU A 43 2.11 -30.40 25.05
N ASN A 44 2.38 -30.05 26.30
CA ASN A 44 2.97 -30.98 27.28
C ASN A 44 1.98 -31.86 28.08
N ASN A 45 0.68 -31.86 27.74
CA ASN A 45 -0.32 -32.73 28.40
C ASN A 45 -0.76 -33.94 27.55
N ASN A 46 -0.07 -34.25 26.45
CA ASN A 46 -0.44 -35.37 25.58
C ASN A 46 0.74 -36.28 25.24
N ILE A 47 1.34 -36.91 26.25
CA ILE A 47 2.21 -38.07 26.01
C ILE A 47 1.91 -39.17 27.04
N ASP A 48 1.71 -40.38 26.49
CA ASP A 48 1.57 -41.70 27.11
C ASP A 48 0.22 -42.12 27.71
N LYS A 49 -0.59 -42.78 26.87
CA LYS A 49 -1.05 -44.15 27.13
C LYS A 49 -1.61 -44.85 25.88
N ASN A 50 -0.95 -45.96 25.56
CA ASN A 50 -1.44 -47.19 24.96
C ASN A 50 -2.03 -47.14 23.54
N GLY A 51 -1.37 -47.90 22.65
CA GLY A 51 -1.91 -48.29 21.36
C GLY A 51 -3.17 -49.14 21.53
N GLU A 52 -4.31 -48.50 21.31
CA GLU A 52 -5.54 -49.17 20.90
C GLU A 52 -5.78 -48.87 19.43
N GLU A 53 -6.13 -49.91 18.68
CA GLU A 53 -6.56 -49.81 17.29
C GLU A 53 -7.69 -48.77 17.18
N THR A 54 -7.38 -47.59 16.64
CA THR A 54 -8.40 -46.61 16.26
C THR A 54 -9.30 -47.23 15.20
N LYS A 55 -10.39 -47.84 15.67
CA LYS A 55 -11.61 -48.04 14.88
C LYS A 55 -11.92 -46.69 14.24
N LYS A 56 -11.82 -46.61 12.91
CA LYS A 56 -12.44 -45.54 12.13
C LYS A 56 -13.90 -45.45 12.56
N CYS A 57 -14.22 -44.50 13.45
CA CYS A 57 -15.59 -44.11 13.67
C CYS A 57 -16.05 -43.50 12.35
N GLU A 58 -16.90 -44.23 11.63
CA GLU A 58 -17.67 -43.68 10.53
C GLU A 58 -18.48 -42.50 11.11
N ASN A 59 -17.99 -41.28 10.88
CA ASN A 59 -18.72 -40.07 11.24
C ASN A 59 -20.01 -40.06 10.42
N THR A 60 -21.10 -40.48 11.06
CA THR A 60 -22.44 -40.38 10.50
C THR A 60 -22.77 -38.90 10.39
N VAL A 61 -22.75 -38.37 9.16
CA VAL A 61 -23.11 -36.98 8.86
C VAL A 61 -24.55 -36.73 9.32
N ILE A 62 -24.73 -35.79 10.24
CA ILE A 62 -26.05 -35.45 10.78
C ILE A 62 -26.68 -34.44 9.82
N LYS A 63 -27.79 -34.84 9.17
CA LYS A 63 -28.56 -33.94 8.28
C LYS A 63 -29.70 -33.32 9.06
N GLY A 64 -29.84 -32.00 8.96
CA GLY A 64 -30.97 -31.24 9.49
C GLY A 64 -31.52 -30.27 8.46
N LYS A 65 -32.57 -29.53 8.83
CA LYS A 65 -33.20 -28.48 8.05
C LYS A 65 -33.49 -27.28 8.95
N ILE A 66 -33.26 -26.08 8.45
CA ILE A 66 -33.66 -24.84 9.10
C ILE A 66 -34.59 -24.04 8.20
N THR A 67 -35.35 -23.14 8.77
CA THR A 67 -36.09 -22.13 7.99
C THR A 67 -35.35 -20.80 8.05
N LEU A 68 -34.99 -20.24 6.91
CA LEU A 68 -34.34 -18.95 6.82
C LEU A 68 -35.30 -17.89 6.28
N LYS A 69 -35.40 -16.76 6.98
CA LYS A 69 -36.18 -15.60 6.57
C LYS A 69 -35.27 -14.45 6.20
N TYR A 70 -35.54 -13.81 5.07
CA TYR A 70 -34.82 -12.62 4.62
C TYR A 70 -35.78 -11.69 3.88
N ASN A 71 -35.93 -10.44 4.35
CA ASN A 71 -36.97 -9.52 3.88
C ASN A 71 -38.37 -10.18 3.89
N HIS A 72 -38.97 -10.39 2.72
CA HIS A 72 -40.26 -11.05 2.55
C HIS A 72 -40.16 -12.52 2.10
N TYR A 73 -38.94 -13.03 1.93
CA TYR A 73 -38.67 -14.41 1.52
C TYR A 73 -38.55 -15.34 2.74
N THR A 74 -38.97 -16.59 2.56
CA THR A 74 -38.85 -17.67 3.55
C THR A 74 -38.46 -18.94 2.82
N GLU A 75 -37.30 -19.50 3.14
CA GLU A 75 -36.74 -20.69 2.49
C GLU A 75 -36.38 -21.76 3.52
N VAL A 76 -36.50 -23.02 3.14
CA VAL A 76 -36.03 -24.15 3.97
C VAL A 76 -34.68 -24.61 3.44
N MET A 77 -33.65 -24.51 4.29
CA MET A 77 -32.27 -24.81 3.93
C MET A 77 -31.81 -26.09 4.64
N GLU A 78 -31.07 -26.95 3.95
CA GLU A 78 -30.46 -28.12 4.56
C GLU A 78 -29.19 -27.73 5.32
N ILE A 79 -29.00 -28.30 6.51
CA ILE A 79 -27.78 -28.14 7.30
C ILE A 79 -27.09 -29.50 7.47
N GLN A 80 -25.77 -29.48 7.52
CA GLN A 80 -24.94 -30.68 7.73
C GLN A 80 -24.05 -30.45 8.95
N ASP A 81 -24.12 -31.35 9.93
CA ASP A 81 -23.38 -31.26 11.18
C ASP A 81 -23.59 -29.92 11.90
N ASN A 82 -24.83 -29.43 11.92
CA ASN A 82 -25.23 -28.14 12.48
C ASN A 82 -24.58 -26.92 11.80
N GLN A 83 -24.14 -27.09 10.54
CA GLN A 83 -23.54 -26.02 9.73
C GLN A 83 -24.37 -25.71 8.49
N LEU A 84 -24.42 -24.44 8.13
CA LEU A 84 -24.97 -23.96 6.86
C LEU A 84 -23.87 -23.23 6.09
N LYS A 85 -23.65 -23.58 4.83
CA LYS A 85 -22.69 -22.87 3.98
C LYS A 85 -23.33 -21.59 3.46
N VAL A 86 -22.54 -20.51 3.43
CA VAL A 86 -23.05 -19.22 2.97
C VAL A 86 -23.33 -19.20 1.47
N ILE A 87 -22.62 -20.00 0.68
CA ILE A 87 -22.89 -20.14 -0.75
C ILE A 87 -24.32 -20.64 -1.02
N ASP A 88 -24.84 -21.55 -0.19
CA ASP A 88 -26.20 -22.07 -0.34
C ASP A 88 -27.24 -20.96 -0.10
N ILE A 89 -26.95 -20.03 0.82
CA ILE A 89 -27.80 -18.85 1.08
C ILE A 89 -27.70 -17.87 -0.10
N ASP A 90 -26.50 -17.62 -0.59
CA ASP A 90 -26.27 -16.66 -1.67
C ASP A 90 -26.91 -17.11 -2.99
N GLU A 91 -26.86 -18.40 -3.32
CA GLU A 91 -27.56 -18.97 -4.48
C GLU A 91 -29.09 -18.78 -4.43
N ARG A 92 -29.66 -18.62 -3.23
CA ARG A 92 -31.10 -18.43 -3.03
C ARG A 92 -31.52 -16.97 -3.00
N PHE A 93 -30.73 -16.13 -2.36
CA PHE A 93 -31.08 -14.72 -2.10
C PHE A 93 -30.28 -13.72 -2.93
N PHE A 94 -29.26 -14.16 -3.68
CA PHE A 94 -28.41 -13.36 -4.57
C PHE A 94 -27.84 -12.10 -3.90
N PHE A 95 -27.44 -12.19 -2.64
CA PHE A 95 -27.01 -11.00 -1.91
C PHE A 95 -25.60 -10.55 -2.30
N SER A 96 -24.73 -11.43 -2.81
CA SER A 96 -23.41 -11.02 -3.34
C SER A 96 -23.49 -10.11 -4.57
N ASP A 97 -24.56 -10.23 -5.37
CA ASP A 97 -24.84 -9.34 -6.49
C ASP A 97 -25.35 -7.97 -6.04
N VAL A 98 -26.06 -7.93 -4.90
CA VAL A 98 -26.68 -6.72 -4.34
C VAL A 98 -25.72 -5.92 -3.46
N TYR A 99 -24.98 -6.60 -2.60
CA TYR A 99 -24.07 -5.98 -1.64
C TYR A 99 -22.63 -6.09 -2.16
N LYS A 100 -22.15 -4.99 -2.75
CA LYS A 100 -20.75 -4.85 -3.16
C LYS A 100 -19.96 -4.24 -2.01
N GLY A 101 -19.03 -4.98 -1.45
CA GLY A 101 -18.11 -4.48 -0.42
C GLY A 101 -18.08 -5.32 0.86
N ASN A 102 -17.80 -4.66 1.97
CA ASN A 102 -17.55 -5.28 3.27
C ASN A 102 -18.84 -5.31 4.10
N PHE A 103 -19.42 -6.50 4.24
CA PHE A 103 -20.63 -6.72 5.03
C PHE A 103 -20.46 -7.89 5.99
N ILE A 104 -21.24 -7.86 7.06
CA ILE A 104 -21.37 -8.92 8.04
C ILE A 104 -22.74 -9.56 7.84
N ILE A 105 -22.74 -10.88 7.68
CA ILE A 105 -23.97 -11.66 7.59
C ILE A 105 -24.23 -12.28 8.95
N LEU A 106 -25.43 -12.04 9.50
CA LEU A 106 -25.84 -12.49 10.81
C LEU A 106 -27.12 -13.31 10.72
N LEU A 107 -27.22 -14.37 11.51
CA LEU A 107 -28.47 -15.07 11.78
C LEU A 107 -28.92 -14.80 13.22
N LYS A 108 -30.20 -14.51 13.39
CA LYS A 108 -30.85 -14.39 14.71
C LYS A 108 -32.05 -15.33 14.78
N ASN A 109 -32.35 -15.86 15.96
CA ASN A 109 -33.55 -16.68 16.17
C ASN A 109 -34.84 -15.90 15.77
N TYR A 110 -35.81 -16.58 15.18
CA TYR A 110 -37.12 -16.02 14.82
C TYR A 110 -38.28 -16.75 15.54
N PRO A 111 -39.24 -16.02 16.14
CA PRO A 111 -39.32 -14.56 16.23
C PRO A 111 -38.18 -13.99 17.10
N PHE A 112 -37.74 -12.77 16.78
CA PHE A 112 -36.65 -12.13 17.51
C PHE A 112 -37.12 -11.76 18.92
N ASP A 113 -36.52 -12.39 19.93
CA ASP A 113 -36.64 -11.97 21.33
C ASP A 113 -35.44 -11.07 21.67
N PRO A 114 -35.63 -9.80 22.07
CA PRO A 114 -34.54 -8.92 22.50
C PRO A 114 -33.70 -9.47 23.67
N LYS A 115 -34.23 -10.42 24.44
CA LYS A 115 -33.49 -11.11 25.51
C LYS A 115 -32.59 -12.22 24.97
N ASP A 116 -32.88 -12.71 23.77
CA ASP A 116 -32.07 -13.71 23.10
C ASP A 116 -30.80 -13.05 22.59
N LYS A 117 -29.68 -13.49 23.15
CA LYS A 117 -28.34 -13.00 22.81
C LYS A 117 -27.68 -13.86 21.75
N GLU A 118 -28.31 -14.95 21.30
CA GLU A 118 -27.75 -15.82 20.27
C GLU A 118 -27.79 -15.11 18.92
N ILE A 119 -26.61 -14.59 18.55
CA ILE A 119 -26.31 -14.09 17.22
C ILE A 119 -25.29 -15.05 16.63
N TYR A 120 -25.64 -15.66 15.50
CA TYR A 120 -24.71 -16.50 14.76
C TYR A 120 -24.06 -15.63 13.69
N GLU A 121 -22.78 -15.39 13.86
CA GLU A 121 -21.99 -14.62 12.92
C GLU A 121 -21.38 -15.55 11.86
N TYR A 122 -21.37 -15.07 10.63
CA TYR A 122 -20.72 -15.75 9.52
C TYR A 122 -19.21 -15.88 9.76
N ASN A 123 -18.71 -17.12 9.79
CA ASN A 123 -17.28 -17.37 9.86
C ASN A 123 -16.65 -17.22 8.47
N ARG A 124 -15.96 -16.09 8.25
CA ARG A 124 -15.27 -15.79 7.00
C ARG A 124 -14.18 -16.80 6.61
N LYS A 125 -13.56 -17.51 7.56
CA LYS A 125 -12.51 -18.50 7.28
C LYS A 125 -13.08 -19.82 6.77
N THR A 126 -14.18 -20.27 7.37
CA THR A 126 -14.80 -21.57 7.03
C THR A 126 -15.92 -21.44 6.02
N HIS A 127 -16.34 -20.20 5.71
CA HIS A 127 -17.46 -19.86 4.86
C HIS A 127 -18.80 -20.45 5.33
N LYS A 128 -19.00 -20.55 6.65
CA LYS A 128 -20.14 -21.26 7.26
C LYS A 128 -20.71 -20.54 8.48
N PHE A 129 -21.98 -20.82 8.74
CA PHE A 129 -22.57 -20.69 10.08
C PHE A 129 -22.43 -22.01 10.81
N GLU A 130 -22.19 -21.95 12.13
CA GLU A 130 -21.97 -23.12 12.98
C GLU A 130 -22.99 -23.13 14.13
N ASN A 131 -23.21 -24.31 14.72
CA ASN A 131 -24.10 -24.51 15.88
C ASN A 131 -25.57 -24.16 15.61
N LEU A 132 -26.04 -24.36 14.37
CA LEU A 132 -27.45 -24.19 14.01
C LEU A 132 -28.27 -25.38 14.50
N ILE A 133 -29.49 -25.11 14.93
CA ILE A 133 -30.38 -26.12 15.52
C ILE A 133 -31.39 -26.58 14.46
N ASP A 134 -31.47 -27.88 14.25
CA ASP A 134 -32.46 -28.51 13.36
C ASP A 134 -33.89 -28.09 13.72
N GLY A 135 -34.70 -27.79 12.71
CA GLY A 135 -36.09 -27.34 12.82
C GLY A 135 -36.27 -25.87 13.25
N LYS A 136 -35.21 -25.14 13.64
CA LYS A 136 -35.35 -23.73 14.02
C LYS A 136 -35.54 -22.81 12.82
N THR A 137 -36.18 -21.66 13.09
CA THR A 137 -36.30 -20.55 12.14
C THR A 137 -35.35 -19.43 12.52
N TYR A 138 -34.60 -18.93 11.53
CA TYR A 138 -33.66 -17.84 11.67
C TYR A 138 -34.03 -16.68 10.75
N GLN A 139 -33.80 -15.46 11.20
CA GLN A 139 -33.86 -14.25 10.39
C GLN A 139 -32.44 -13.85 9.99
N LEU A 140 -32.21 -13.75 8.68
CA LEU A 140 -30.98 -13.26 8.06
C LEU A 140 -30.94 -11.73 8.13
N TYR A 141 -29.83 -11.20 8.62
CA TYR A 141 -29.50 -9.78 8.61
C TYR A 141 -28.18 -9.56 7.88
N ILE A 142 -28.14 -8.53 7.06
CA ILE A 142 -26.91 -8.05 6.42
C ILE A 142 -26.65 -6.66 7.00
N GLN A 143 -25.46 -6.49 7.59
CA GLN A 143 -25.01 -5.23 8.16
C GLN A 143 -23.75 -4.79 7.44
N GLU A 144 -23.61 -3.49 7.20
CA GLU A 144 -22.35 -2.92 6.73
C GLU A 144 -21.29 -3.08 7.82
N ASP A 145 -20.10 -3.56 7.46
CA ASP A 145 -18.98 -3.70 8.40
C ASP A 145 -18.34 -2.33 8.61
N GLU A 146 -18.86 -1.54 9.55
CA GLU A 146 -18.35 -0.17 9.82
C GLU A 146 -16.85 -0.16 10.13
N ILE A 147 -16.32 -1.22 10.76
CA ILE A 147 -14.89 -1.32 11.10
C ILE A 147 -14.06 -1.51 9.83
N GLU A 148 -14.49 -2.42 8.96
CA GLU A 148 -13.80 -2.68 7.71
C GLU A 148 -13.95 -1.52 6.72
N GLU A 149 -15.12 -0.86 6.70
CA GLU A 149 -15.33 0.37 5.96
C GLU A 149 -14.44 1.50 6.48
N GLU A 150 -14.30 1.68 7.80
CA GLU A 150 -13.40 2.68 8.35
C GLU A 150 -11.93 2.36 8.04
N LYS A 151 -11.55 1.07 8.02
CA LYS A 151 -10.23 0.63 7.55
C LYS A 151 -10.02 0.96 6.06
N ALA A 152 -11.00 0.67 5.21
CA ALA A 152 -10.96 1.02 3.78
C ALA A 152 -10.88 2.54 3.59
N ARG A 153 -11.68 3.32 4.33
CA ARG A 153 -11.64 4.78 4.34
C ARG A 153 -10.29 5.33 4.84
N LYS A 154 -9.69 4.73 5.88
CA LYS A 154 -8.34 5.08 6.35
C LYS A 154 -7.29 4.76 5.28
N LYS A 155 -7.44 3.62 4.57
CA LYS A 155 -6.59 3.26 3.42
C LYS A 155 -6.75 4.27 2.28
N LEU A 156 -7.96 4.74 2.01
CA LEU A 156 -8.24 5.82 1.04
C LEU A 156 -7.71 7.20 1.46
N ARG A 157 -7.61 7.50 2.77
CA ARG A 157 -6.97 8.74 3.25
C ARG A 157 -5.44 8.75 3.06
N LEU A 158 -4.83 7.64 2.64
CA LEU A 158 -3.41 7.59 2.28
C LEU A 158 -3.12 8.30 0.95
N PHE A 159 -4.12 8.52 0.10
CA PHE A 159 -3.94 9.25 -1.15
C PHE A 159 -3.84 10.75 -0.89
N LYS A 160 -2.69 11.34 -1.21
CA LYS A 160 -2.60 12.79 -1.33
C LYS A 160 -2.92 13.19 -2.76
N GLU A 161 -4.03 13.89 -2.95
CA GLU A 161 -4.35 14.48 -4.24
C GLU A 161 -3.48 15.71 -4.49
N VAL A 162 -2.85 15.76 -5.67
CA VAL A 162 -1.87 16.79 -6.00
C VAL A 162 -2.11 17.37 -7.39
N HIS A 163 -1.80 18.64 -7.57
CA HIS A 163 -1.72 19.25 -8.89
C HIS A 163 -0.41 18.86 -9.58
N LEU A 164 -0.39 18.74 -10.92
CA LEU A 164 0.80 18.32 -11.66
C LEU A 164 2.02 19.21 -11.38
N THR A 165 1.82 20.52 -11.23
CA THR A 165 2.88 21.48 -10.91
C THR A 165 3.51 21.27 -9.53
N GLN A 166 2.80 20.62 -8.61
CA GLN A 166 3.28 20.30 -7.26
C GLN A 166 4.00 18.94 -7.22
N MET A 167 3.96 18.16 -8.30
CA MET A 167 4.42 16.78 -8.28
C MET A 167 5.91 16.66 -7.95
N HIS A 168 6.74 17.59 -8.43
CA HIS A 168 8.16 17.62 -8.09
C HIS A 168 8.38 17.76 -6.58
N ASP A 169 7.84 18.82 -5.99
CA ASP A 169 7.95 19.11 -4.55
C ASP A 169 7.43 17.95 -3.69
N GLN A 170 6.37 17.27 -4.15
CA GLN A 170 5.83 16.11 -3.45
C GLN A 170 6.77 14.91 -3.52
N ILE A 171 7.41 14.64 -4.65
CA ILE A 171 8.42 13.59 -4.78
C ILE A 171 9.62 13.87 -3.88
N GLU A 172 10.08 15.13 -3.84
CA GLU A 172 11.20 15.52 -2.97
C GLU A 172 10.85 15.33 -1.49
N PHE A 173 9.67 15.79 -1.06
CA PHE A 173 9.18 15.58 0.29
C PHE A 173 9.10 14.09 0.65
N ILE A 174 8.60 13.25 -0.25
CA ILE A 174 8.50 11.80 -0.03
C ILE A 174 9.89 11.17 0.11
N ARG A 175 10.83 11.54 -0.76
CA ARG A 175 12.24 11.10 -0.73
C ARG A 175 12.93 11.47 0.57
N GLU A 176 12.77 12.71 1.04
CA GLU A 176 13.36 13.18 2.31
C GLU A 176 12.85 12.39 3.53
N ASN A 177 11.61 11.91 3.47
CA ASN A 177 11.01 11.05 4.48
C ASN A 177 11.34 9.56 4.30
N ASN A 178 12.25 9.21 3.38
CA ASN A 178 12.64 7.84 3.05
C ASN A 178 11.46 6.94 2.66
N LYS A 179 10.46 7.51 2.00
CA LYS A 179 9.32 6.79 1.43
C LYS A 179 9.47 6.68 -0.07
N ILE A 180 8.70 5.78 -0.67
CA ILE A 180 8.70 5.53 -2.11
C ILE A 180 7.48 6.23 -2.72
N PRO A 181 7.67 7.19 -3.64
CA PRO A 181 6.55 7.80 -4.35
C PRO A 181 5.81 6.74 -5.18
N CYS A 182 4.52 6.58 -4.91
CA CYS A 182 3.63 5.78 -5.73
C CYS A 182 2.58 6.70 -6.35
N ILE A 183 2.54 6.78 -7.67
CA ILE A 183 1.83 7.81 -8.41
C ILE A 183 0.70 7.13 -9.15
N ILE A 184 -0.53 7.50 -8.81
CA ILE A 184 -1.72 7.04 -9.52
C ILE A 184 -2.16 8.14 -10.47
N ASP A 185 -2.03 7.84 -11.76
CA ASP A 185 -2.38 8.73 -12.86
C ASP A 185 -3.58 8.20 -13.62
N ASN A 186 -4.59 9.04 -13.79
CA ASN A 186 -5.80 8.69 -14.53
C ASN A 186 -5.85 9.31 -15.93
N ASP A 187 -4.97 10.28 -16.20
CA ASP A 187 -5.03 11.13 -17.40
C ASP A 187 -3.71 11.07 -18.21
N ASP A 188 -2.79 10.19 -17.86
CA ASP A 188 -1.44 10.06 -18.43
C ASP A 188 -0.59 11.36 -18.38
N LYS A 189 -0.95 12.32 -17.53
CA LYS A 189 -0.25 13.61 -17.40
C LYS A 189 1.08 13.47 -16.69
N SER A 190 1.18 12.54 -15.75
CA SER A 190 2.40 12.19 -15.05
C SER A 190 3.41 11.56 -16.00
N TYR A 191 2.95 10.71 -16.93
CA TYR A 191 3.81 10.15 -17.96
C TYR A 191 4.54 11.25 -18.73
N ILE A 192 3.78 12.25 -19.21
CA ILE A 192 4.35 13.40 -19.92
C ILE A 192 5.34 14.16 -19.03
N PHE A 193 4.99 14.40 -17.76
CA PHE A 193 5.90 15.06 -16.82
C PHE A 193 7.23 14.31 -16.68
N PHE A 194 7.20 12.99 -16.48
CA PHE A 194 8.41 12.19 -16.28
C PHE A 194 9.22 12.01 -17.55
N LYS A 195 8.59 12.10 -18.73
CA LYS A 195 9.32 12.16 -19.99
C LYS A 195 10.29 13.37 -20.06
N TYR A 196 9.96 14.47 -19.38
CA TYR A 196 10.81 15.68 -19.33
C TYR A 196 11.65 15.81 -18.05
N LYS A 197 11.21 15.20 -16.94
CA LYS A 197 11.78 15.42 -15.60
C LYS A 197 12.33 14.16 -14.93
N GLY A 198 12.25 13.02 -15.59
CA GLY A 198 12.65 11.73 -15.04
C GLY A 198 13.22 10.79 -16.09
N ASN A 199 13.33 9.53 -15.71
CA ASN A 199 13.61 8.42 -16.61
C ASN A 199 12.52 7.37 -16.44
N ILE A 200 11.83 6.98 -17.52
CA ILE A 200 10.70 6.03 -17.45
C ILE A 200 11.17 4.66 -17.92
N ILE A 201 10.92 3.64 -17.10
CA ILE A 201 11.02 2.23 -17.47
C ILE A 201 9.61 1.73 -17.68
N ASP A 202 9.21 1.63 -18.95
CA ASP A 202 7.88 1.15 -19.34
C ASP A 202 7.90 -0.37 -19.49
N ILE A 203 7.48 -1.06 -18.43
CA ILE A 203 7.49 -2.52 -18.38
C ILE A 203 6.50 -3.11 -19.41
N ASN A 204 5.38 -2.42 -19.66
CA ASN A 204 4.36 -2.91 -20.59
C ASN A 204 4.90 -2.87 -22.03
N ASP A 205 5.58 -1.77 -22.42
CA ASP A 205 6.22 -1.66 -23.73
C ASP A 205 7.31 -2.72 -23.92
N MET A 206 8.17 -2.93 -22.93
CA MET A 206 9.21 -3.97 -22.97
C MET A 206 8.61 -5.37 -23.14
N LYS A 207 7.57 -5.71 -22.36
CA LYS A 207 6.88 -7.00 -22.49
C LYS A 207 6.19 -7.18 -23.84
N LEU A 208 5.63 -6.11 -24.40
CA LEU A 208 5.06 -6.16 -25.75
C LEU A 208 6.14 -6.43 -26.80
N ARG A 209 7.31 -5.78 -26.70
CA ARG A 209 8.47 -6.04 -27.58
C ARG A 209 8.96 -7.49 -27.46
N GLU A 210 8.99 -8.05 -26.26
CA GLU A 210 9.30 -9.47 -26.02
C GLU A 210 8.30 -10.40 -26.71
N GLN A 211 7.00 -10.17 -26.53
CA GLN A 211 5.93 -10.97 -27.15
C GLN A 211 5.96 -10.92 -28.68
N MET A 212 6.34 -9.77 -29.25
CA MET A 212 6.52 -9.60 -30.70
C MET A 212 7.82 -10.22 -31.23
N GLY A 213 8.70 -10.75 -30.37
CA GLY A 213 10.01 -11.29 -30.75
C GLY A 213 11.00 -10.22 -31.23
N LYS A 214 10.78 -8.94 -30.88
CA LYS A 214 11.66 -7.81 -31.26
C LYS A 214 12.83 -7.62 -30.30
N GLN A 215 12.72 -8.15 -29.09
CA GLN A 215 13.68 -8.01 -28.01
C GLN A 215 13.63 -9.26 -27.13
N THR A 216 14.77 -9.74 -26.64
CA THR A 216 14.79 -10.85 -25.68
C THR A 216 14.52 -10.35 -24.26
N HIS A 217 14.14 -11.26 -23.37
CA HIS A 217 13.89 -10.88 -21.98
C HIS A 217 15.16 -10.34 -21.30
N GLU A 218 16.32 -10.93 -21.59
CA GLU A 218 17.62 -10.46 -21.08
C GLU A 218 17.96 -9.05 -21.58
N GLU A 219 17.63 -8.73 -22.83
CA GLU A 219 17.80 -7.38 -23.38
C GLU A 219 16.89 -6.37 -22.69
N SER A 220 15.64 -6.73 -22.37
CA SER A 220 14.73 -5.87 -21.59
C SER A 220 15.25 -5.61 -20.18
N LEU A 221 15.75 -6.65 -19.50
CA LEU A 221 16.34 -6.50 -18.17
C LEU A 221 17.60 -5.64 -18.21
N GLU A 222 18.40 -5.73 -19.25
CA GLU A 222 19.57 -4.87 -19.42
C GLU A 222 19.16 -3.42 -19.72
N GLU A 223 18.15 -3.18 -20.56
CA GLU A 223 17.60 -1.85 -20.86
C GLU A 223 17.08 -1.17 -19.58
N ALA A 224 16.36 -1.91 -18.73
CA ALA A 224 15.89 -1.43 -17.44
C ALA A 224 17.06 -1.12 -16.47
N ARG A 225 18.09 -1.97 -16.42
CA ARG A 225 19.30 -1.74 -15.61
C ARG A 225 20.04 -0.47 -16.03
N VAL A 226 20.28 -0.30 -17.32
CA VAL A 226 20.93 0.90 -17.89
C VAL A 226 20.13 2.15 -17.56
N SER A 227 18.80 2.05 -17.62
CA SER A 227 17.90 3.14 -17.24
C SER A 227 18.03 3.53 -15.75
N ILE A 228 18.10 2.54 -14.85
CA ILE A 228 18.35 2.77 -13.42
C ILE A 228 19.73 3.41 -13.21
N LEU A 229 20.77 2.86 -13.85
CA LEU A 229 22.14 3.38 -13.76
C LEU A 229 22.22 4.85 -14.23
N TRP A 230 21.57 5.18 -15.34
CA TRP A 230 21.56 6.54 -15.85
C TRP A 230 20.88 7.51 -14.88
N ALA A 231 19.73 7.11 -14.32
CA ALA A 231 19.05 7.91 -13.31
C ALA A 231 19.86 8.06 -12.01
N LEU A 232 20.55 6.99 -11.57
CA LEU A 232 21.50 7.06 -10.44
C LEU A 232 22.61 8.07 -10.72
N LYS A 233 23.14 8.10 -11.94
CA LYS A 233 24.22 9.02 -12.33
C LYS A 233 23.74 10.48 -12.40
N SER A 234 22.57 10.73 -13.02
CA SER A 234 22.02 12.07 -13.24
C SER A 234 21.27 12.67 -12.05
N GLY A 235 20.80 11.83 -11.12
CA GLY A 235 19.94 12.24 -10.03
C GLY A 235 18.48 12.43 -10.39
N TYR A 236 18.07 11.96 -11.57
CA TYR A 236 16.67 11.99 -11.98
C TYR A 236 15.82 10.96 -11.23
N THR A 237 14.53 11.23 -11.15
CA THR A 237 13.54 10.24 -10.71
C THR A 237 13.47 9.12 -11.74
N CYS A 238 13.80 7.89 -11.34
CA CYS A 238 13.57 6.71 -12.15
C CYS A 238 12.18 6.14 -11.85
N VAL A 239 11.32 6.11 -12.86
CA VAL A 239 9.92 5.76 -12.73
C VAL A 239 9.68 4.41 -13.38
N ILE A 240 9.18 3.45 -12.60
CA ILE A 240 8.71 2.19 -13.13
C ILE A 240 7.22 2.34 -13.44
N LEU A 241 6.90 2.33 -14.73
CA LEU A 241 5.55 2.38 -15.24
C LEU A 241 5.05 0.95 -15.50
N PHE A 242 3.90 0.63 -14.93
CA PHE A 242 3.23 -0.65 -15.12
C PHE A 242 1.71 -0.48 -15.01
N ASP A 243 0.96 -1.38 -15.63
CA ASP A 243 -0.50 -1.42 -15.56
C ASP A 243 -0.97 -2.79 -15.05
N ARG A 244 -2.17 -2.77 -14.46
CA ARG A 244 -2.94 -3.88 -13.91
C ARG A 244 -3.08 -5.08 -14.83
N LYS A 245 -3.11 -4.83 -16.15
CA LYS A 245 -3.59 -5.81 -17.12
C LYS A 245 -2.52 -6.75 -17.64
N ILE A 246 -1.24 -6.39 -17.51
CA ILE A 246 -0.20 -7.02 -18.36
C ILE A 246 0.96 -7.60 -17.55
N VAL A 247 1.44 -6.95 -16.47
CA VAL A 247 2.74 -7.35 -15.91
C VAL A 247 2.86 -7.20 -14.38
N ASN A 248 3.21 -8.30 -13.72
CA ASN A 248 3.72 -8.30 -12.35
C ASN A 248 5.20 -7.89 -12.35
N ILE A 249 5.57 -6.84 -11.60
CA ILE A 249 6.94 -6.30 -11.59
C ILE A 249 7.94 -7.35 -11.10
N ASN A 250 7.63 -8.06 -10.02
CA ASN A 250 8.49 -9.11 -9.48
C ASN A 250 8.69 -10.25 -10.48
N GLU A 251 7.67 -10.57 -11.27
CA GLU A 251 7.80 -11.54 -12.36
C GLU A 251 8.65 -11.00 -13.51
N PHE A 252 8.45 -9.74 -13.92
CA PHE A 252 9.25 -9.11 -14.97
C PHE A 252 10.73 -9.11 -14.62
N PHE A 253 11.11 -8.72 -13.41
CA PHE A 253 12.52 -8.69 -13.01
C PHE A 253 13.06 -10.03 -12.49
N LYS A 254 12.34 -11.13 -12.68
CA LYS A 254 12.78 -12.45 -12.22
C LYS A 254 14.12 -12.82 -12.86
N GLY A 255 15.13 -13.06 -12.02
CA GLY A 255 16.49 -13.40 -12.46
C GLY A 255 17.42 -12.20 -12.62
N ALA A 256 16.91 -10.97 -12.55
CA ALA A 256 17.74 -9.78 -12.50
C ALA A 256 18.45 -9.67 -11.13
N LYS A 257 19.78 -9.85 -11.11
CA LYS A 257 20.58 -9.77 -9.87
C LYS A 257 20.52 -8.42 -9.16
N TYR A 258 20.14 -7.37 -9.87
CA TYR A 258 19.99 -6.01 -9.36
C TYR A 258 18.61 -5.71 -8.79
N TYR A 259 17.63 -6.58 -9.02
CA TYR A 259 16.27 -6.37 -8.57
C TYR A 259 16.05 -7.06 -7.22
N VAL A 260 16.21 -6.26 -6.16
CA VAL A 260 15.78 -6.61 -4.81
C VAL A 260 14.83 -5.48 -4.39
N PRO A 261 13.50 -5.65 -4.45
CA PRO A 261 12.54 -4.54 -4.31
C PRO A 261 12.80 -3.66 -3.09
N GLU A 262 12.98 -4.29 -1.92
CA GLU A 262 13.22 -3.62 -0.64
C GLU A 262 14.49 -2.77 -0.59
N ILE A 263 15.46 -3.06 -1.47
CA ILE A 263 16.71 -2.31 -1.58
C ILE A 263 16.62 -1.30 -2.72
N LEU A 264 16.21 -1.75 -3.91
CA LEU A 264 16.18 -0.93 -5.13
C LEU A 264 15.27 0.29 -4.96
N PHE A 265 14.09 0.12 -4.37
CA PHE A 265 13.18 1.24 -4.15
C PHE A 265 13.55 2.09 -2.94
N ASN A 266 14.37 1.59 -2.01
CA ASN A 266 14.80 2.36 -0.85
C ASN A 266 15.93 3.33 -1.24
N PRO A 267 15.68 4.66 -1.24
CA PRO A 267 16.67 5.62 -1.73
C PRO A 267 17.99 5.57 -0.96
N LYS A 268 17.99 5.22 0.33
CA LYS A 268 19.22 5.10 1.11
C LYS A 268 20.02 3.87 0.71
N LYS A 269 19.38 2.70 0.73
CA LYS A 269 20.06 1.41 0.51
C LYS A 269 20.57 1.25 -0.92
N VAL A 270 19.80 1.67 -1.92
CA VAL A 270 20.23 1.58 -3.33
C VAL A 270 21.50 2.42 -3.63
N LYS A 271 21.74 3.48 -2.84
CA LYS A 271 22.91 4.34 -2.97
C LYS A 271 24.14 3.84 -2.20
N GLU A 272 24.03 2.73 -1.47
CA GLU A 272 25.15 2.12 -0.75
C GLU A 272 26.11 1.42 -1.74
N PRO A 273 27.43 1.66 -1.66
CA PRO A 273 28.42 1.05 -2.54
C PRO A 273 28.35 -0.47 -2.60
N GLU A 274 28.05 -1.11 -1.46
CA GLU A 274 27.87 -2.54 -1.32
C GLU A 274 26.79 -3.06 -2.27
N PHE A 275 25.72 -2.27 -2.48
CA PHE A 275 24.65 -2.64 -3.39
C PHE A 275 24.94 -2.24 -4.83
N TYR A 276 25.11 -0.94 -5.12
CA TYR A 276 25.16 -0.51 -6.53
C TYR A 276 26.41 -1.02 -7.26
N LYS A 277 27.55 -1.18 -6.59
CA LYS A 277 28.76 -1.74 -7.23
C LYS A 277 28.65 -3.24 -7.47
N ALA A 278 28.03 -3.99 -6.56
CA ALA A 278 27.94 -5.44 -6.66
C ALA A 278 26.81 -5.89 -7.60
N HIS A 279 25.72 -5.11 -7.66
CA HIS A 279 24.49 -5.54 -8.30
C HIS A 279 24.14 -4.75 -9.56
N ILE A 280 24.36 -3.42 -9.59
CA ILE A 280 23.92 -2.56 -10.70
C ILE A 280 25.04 -2.35 -11.71
N LEU A 281 26.25 -2.01 -11.27
CA LEU A 281 27.37 -1.68 -12.15
C LEU A 281 28.02 -2.91 -12.78
N LYS A 282 28.36 -2.81 -14.06
CA LYS A 282 29.36 -3.66 -14.70
C LYS A 282 30.77 -3.11 -14.43
N LYS A 283 31.79 -3.96 -14.63
CA LYS A 283 33.19 -3.63 -14.32
C LYS A 283 33.71 -2.39 -15.05
N ASP A 284 33.19 -2.12 -16.24
CA ASP A 284 33.54 -1.00 -17.11
C ASP A 284 32.69 0.26 -16.86
N GLU A 285 31.63 0.16 -16.08
CA GLU A 285 30.70 1.26 -15.78
C GLU A 285 31.00 1.98 -14.45
N ASP A 286 31.91 1.46 -13.63
CA ASP A 286 32.41 2.15 -12.42
C ASP A 286 33.32 3.31 -12.85
N VAL A 287 32.72 4.36 -13.39
CA VAL A 287 33.35 5.61 -13.83
C VAL A 287 32.55 6.80 -13.32
N ASP A 288 33.24 7.82 -12.82
CA ASP A 288 32.60 9.07 -12.42
C ASP A 288 32.20 9.94 -13.65
N TRP A 289 31.90 11.22 -13.42
CA TRP A 289 31.57 12.17 -14.48
C TRP A 289 32.77 12.63 -15.29
N ASP A 290 33.98 12.56 -14.70
CA ASP A 290 35.25 12.95 -15.33
C ASP A 290 35.95 11.76 -16.02
N GLY A 291 35.38 10.56 -15.92
CA GLY A 291 35.91 9.34 -16.53
C GLY A 291 36.92 8.58 -15.65
N ASN A 292 37.08 8.95 -14.38
CA ASN A 292 37.96 8.24 -13.46
C ASN A 292 37.33 6.90 -13.07
N LYS A 293 38.05 5.81 -13.33
CA LYS A 293 37.62 4.45 -13.00
C LYS A 293 37.62 4.21 -11.49
N GLY A 294 36.63 3.48 -10.99
CA GLY A 294 36.46 3.11 -9.57
C GLY A 294 35.70 4.14 -8.72
N ASN A 295 35.39 5.31 -9.30
CA ASN A 295 34.88 6.48 -8.58
C ASN A 295 33.40 6.77 -8.81
N PHE A 296 32.62 5.84 -9.39
CA PHE A 296 31.18 6.06 -9.54
C PHE A 296 30.52 6.28 -8.17
N LYS A 297 29.75 7.37 -8.08
CA LYS A 297 28.93 7.72 -6.92
C LYS A 297 27.53 8.09 -7.39
N PRO A 298 26.48 7.44 -6.87
CA PRO A 298 25.11 7.86 -7.12
C PRO A 298 24.88 9.33 -6.75
N HIS A 299 24.11 10.03 -7.57
CA HIS A 299 23.68 11.38 -7.28
C HIS A 299 22.78 11.41 -6.04
N LYS A 300 22.95 12.43 -5.20
CA LYS A 300 22.21 12.55 -3.93
C LYS A 300 20.69 12.60 -4.12
N ASP A 301 20.25 13.20 -5.22
CA ASP A 301 18.84 13.49 -5.50
C ASP A 301 18.10 12.33 -6.19
N PHE A 302 18.82 11.25 -6.54
CA PHE A 302 18.22 10.05 -7.11
C PHE A 302 17.08 9.51 -6.22
N THR A 303 15.98 9.14 -6.86
CA THR A 303 14.87 8.42 -6.25
C THR A 303 14.20 7.49 -7.26
N MET A 304 13.71 6.36 -6.77
CA MET A 304 12.78 5.52 -7.53
C MET A 304 11.35 6.00 -7.30
N ALA A 305 10.46 5.78 -8.26
CA ALA A 305 9.03 5.97 -8.10
C ALA A 305 8.25 4.89 -8.87
N LEU A 306 7.04 4.61 -8.42
CA LEU A 306 6.08 3.77 -9.11
C LEU A 306 5.06 4.66 -9.80
N LEU A 307 4.74 4.40 -11.07
CA LEU A 307 3.66 5.07 -11.79
C LEU A 307 2.65 4.03 -12.26
N PHE A 308 1.40 4.26 -11.92
CA PHE A 308 0.30 3.35 -12.17
C PHE A 308 -0.85 4.06 -12.88
N SER A 309 -1.21 3.55 -14.06
CA SER A 309 -2.24 4.14 -14.93
C SER A 309 -3.64 3.56 -14.66
N ASN A 310 -4.09 3.53 -13.40
CA ASN A 310 -5.49 3.17 -13.06
C ASN A 310 -5.86 3.45 -11.59
N LYS A 311 -6.88 4.28 -11.34
CA LYS A 311 -7.49 4.41 -10.01
C LYS A 311 -8.69 3.48 -9.88
N ASP A 312 -8.44 2.26 -9.40
CA ASP A 312 -9.48 1.37 -8.90
C ASP A 312 -9.19 1.03 -7.42
N GLU A 313 -10.22 0.65 -6.67
CA GLU A 313 -10.16 0.40 -5.23
C GLU A 313 -9.09 -0.65 -4.87
N LYS A 314 -8.91 -1.66 -5.73
CA LYS A 314 -7.89 -2.70 -5.55
C LYS A 314 -6.47 -2.28 -5.98
N THR A 315 -6.24 -1.03 -6.40
CA THR A 315 -4.95 -0.62 -6.99
C THR A 315 -3.82 -0.75 -5.98
N LEU A 316 -4.05 -0.40 -4.71
CA LEU A 316 -3.05 -0.56 -3.67
C LEU A 316 -2.70 -2.02 -3.41
N GLU A 317 -3.70 -2.89 -3.30
CA GLU A 317 -3.48 -4.33 -3.10
C GLU A 317 -2.65 -4.93 -4.24
N LEU A 318 -2.89 -4.46 -5.47
CA LEU A 318 -2.13 -4.91 -6.63
C LEU A 318 -0.71 -4.34 -6.65
N ILE A 319 -0.49 -3.11 -6.21
CA ILE A 319 0.86 -2.57 -6.03
C ILE A 319 1.61 -3.41 -5.00
N GLU A 320 0.99 -3.68 -3.84
CA GLU A 320 1.55 -4.52 -2.78
C GLU A 320 1.90 -5.92 -3.31
N GLN A 321 0.98 -6.57 -4.03
CA GLN A 321 1.19 -7.89 -4.62
C GLN A 321 2.29 -7.92 -5.70
N ASN A 322 2.36 -6.88 -6.54
CA ASN A 322 3.30 -6.84 -7.67
C ASN A 322 4.71 -6.41 -7.27
N THR A 323 4.86 -5.68 -6.16
CA THR A 323 6.14 -5.12 -5.71
C THR A 323 6.66 -5.75 -4.43
N GLY A 324 5.79 -6.35 -3.61
CA GLY A 324 6.11 -6.79 -2.25
C GLY A 324 6.32 -5.64 -1.25
N LEU A 325 6.04 -4.40 -1.65
CA LEU A 325 6.18 -3.22 -0.81
C LEU A 325 4.88 -3.00 -0.01
N ASP A 326 5.01 -2.73 1.28
CA ASP A 326 3.89 -2.43 2.17
C ASP A 326 3.45 -0.95 2.10
N ASN A 327 2.29 -0.65 2.67
CA ASN A 327 1.79 0.72 2.77
C ASN A 327 2.66 1.65 3.62
N ASP A 328 3.50 1.10 4.50
CA ASP A 328 4.38 1.92 5.35
C ASP A 328 5.57 2.44 4.54
N THR A 329 6.07 1.70 3.57
CA THR A 329 7.17 2.11 2.69
C THR A 329 6.71 3.04 1.57
N LEU A 330 5.48 2.86 1.10
CA LEU A 330 4.90 3.64 0.01
C LEU A 330 4.28 4.96 0.49
N ARG A 331 4.37 6.00 -0.33
CA ARG A 331 3.54 7.21 -0.17
C ARG A 331 2.81 7.48 -1.47
N VAL A 332 1.49 7.36 -1.40
CA VAL A 332 0.66 7.39 -2.60
C VAL A 332 0.17 8.81 -2.90
N ILE A 333 0.44 9.26 -4.11
CA ILE A 333 -0.05 10.53 -4.65
C ILE A 333 -0.96 10.24 -5.85
N SER A 334 -2.08 10.94 -5.92
CA SER A 334 -3.01 10.84 -7.05
C SER A 334 -3.11 12.18 -7.73
N ILE A 335 -3.02 12.21 -9.05
CA ILE A 335 -3.25 13.45 -9.79
C ILE A 335 -4.76 13.68 -9.87
N ASN A 336 -5.24 14.80 -9.31
CA ASN A 336 -6.64 15.17 -9.40
C ASN A 336 -6.87 16.11 -10.62
N PRO A 337 -7.64 15.67 -11.65
CA PRO A 337 -7.93 16.48 -12.83
C PRO A 337 -8.79 17.73 -12.53
N GLU A 338 -9.66 17.67 -11.53
CA GLU A 338 -10.52 18.80 -11.14
C GLU A 338 -9.73 19.92 -10.48
N LEU A 339 -8.69 19.60 -9.73
CA LEU A 339 -7.76 20.61 -9.23
C LEU A 339 -7.10 21.35 -10.40
N GLN A 340 -6.78 20.66 -11.50
CA GLN A 340 -6.18 21.30 -12.68
C GLN A 340 -7.12 22.30 -13.35
N LYS A 341 -8.42 21.99 -13.42
CA LYS A 341 -9.43 22.92 -13.97
C LYS A 341 -9.52 24.19 -13.13
N LYS A 342 -9.55 24.07 -11.79
CA LYS A 342 -9.63 25.22 -10.87
C LYS A 342 -8.42 26.15 -10.95
N PHE A 343 -7.23 25.61 -11.19
CA PHE A 343 -6.02 26.43 -11.36
C PHE A 343 -5.87 26.99 -12.79
N GLY A 344 -6.47 26.35 -13.80
CA GLY A 344 -6.49 26.83 -15.18
C GLY A 344 -7.39 28.04 -15.40
N ASP A 345 -8.54 28.10 -14.74
CA ASP A 345 -9.55 29.16 -14.98
C ASP A 345 -9.18 30.52 -14.38
N GLN A 346 -8.24 30.59 -13.43
CA GLN A 346 -7.81 31.87 -12.85
C GLN A 346 -6.76 32.60 -13.67
N ASN A 347 -6.16 31.94 -14.67
CA ASN A 347 -5.08 32.49 -15.50
C ASN A 347 -5.38 32.35 -17.00
N GLY A 348 -6.48 32.93 -17.48
CA GLY A 348 -6.75 33.11 -18.93
C GLY A 348 -5.70 33.95 -19.70
N GLN A 349 -4.51 34.16 -19.13
CA GLN A 349 -3.30 34.63 -19.79
C GLN A 349 -2.36 33.43 -19.93
N PRO A 350 -1.92 33.08 -21.15
CA PRO A 350 -0.98 31.97 -21.35
C PRO A 350 0.23 32.18 -20.45
N PHE A 351 0.61 31.14 -19.72
CA PHE A 351 1.80 31.11 -18.87
C PHE A 351 3.03 31.32 -19.76
N GLN A 352 3.40 32.58 -20.00
CA GLN A 352 4.69 32.89 -20.63
C GLN A 352 5.76 32.37 -19.67
N GLN A 353 6.54 31.41 -20.14
CA GLN A 353 7.71 30.90 -19.43
C GLN A 353 8.71 32.05 -19.24
N ASN A 354 8.56 32.81 -18.17
CA ASN A 354 9.64 33.63 -17.64
C ASN A 354 10.62 32.72 -16.91
N ASN A 355 11.41 31.97 -17.70
CA ASN A 355 12.68 31.39 -17.25
C ASN A 355 13.72 32.52 -17.13
N GLN A 356 13.49 33.48 -16.24
CA GLN A 356 14.56 34.26 -15.64
C GLN A 356 14.64 33.87 -14.17
N CYS A 357 15.48 32.86 -13.89
CA CYS A 357 16.17 32.79 -12.62
C CYS A 357 16.96 34.09 -12.46
N GLN A 358 16.37 35.09 -11.82
CA GLN A 358 17.17 36.14 -11.21
C GLN A 358 17.89 35.50 -10.03
N VAL A 359 19.21 35.34 -10.19
CA VAL A 359 20.13 35.13 -9.09
C VAL A 359 19.99 36.36 -8.19
N ILE A 360 19.23 36.24 -7.10
CA ILE A 360 19.20 37.25 -6.05
C ILE A 360 20.52 37.11 -5.30
N ASN A 361 21.49 37.96 -5.63
CA ASN A 361 22.64 38.23 -4.78
C ASN A 361 22.13 38.92 -3.52
N ASN A 362 21.92 38.15 -2.45
CA ASN A 362 21.67 38.68 -1.11
C ASN A 362 22.99 39.14 -0.48
N SER A 363 23.49 40.30 -0.93
CA SER A 363 24.31 41.17 -0.09
C SER A 363 23.45 42.39 0.23
N ASP A 364 23.28 42.66 1.52
CA ASP A 364 22.63 43.85 2.09
C ASP A 364 21.10 43.81 2.16
N LYS A 365 20.59 43.30 3.30
CA LYS A 365 19.60 43.99 4.15
C LYS A 365 19.36 43.21 5.45
N THR A 366 19.99 43.69 6.51
CA THR A 366 19.62 43.41 7.90
C THR A 366 18.27 44.08 8.21
N GLY A 367 17.17 43.39 7.95
CA GLY A 367 15.84 43.74 8.44
C GLY A 367 15.38 42.69 9.44
N SER A 368 15.12 43.07 10.69
CA SER A 368 14.82 42.12 11.76
C SER A 368 13.42 41.52 11.58
N TYR A 369 13.33 40.20 11.75
CA TYR A 369 12.13 39.36 11.65
C TYR A 369 10.97 39.77 12.60
N TYR A 370 11.18 40.73 13.51
CA TYR A 370 10.17 41.21 14.46
C TYR A 370 9.17 42.22 13.87
N GLU A 371 9.49 42.94 12.78
CA GLU A 371 8.54 43.89 12.18
C GLU A 371 7.37 43.21 11.46
N TYR A 372 7.53 41.96 11.02
CA TYR A 372 6.45 41.20 10.37
C TYR A 372 5.43 40.61 11.35
N ILE A 373 5.80 40.39 12.61
CA ILE A 373 4.91 39.80 13.62
C ILE A 373 4.07 40.88 14.33
N SER A 374 4.55 42.13 14.41
CA SER A 374 3.80 43.23 15.05
C SER A 374 2.54 43.64 14.28
N LYS A 375 2.51 43.49 12.94
CA LYS A 375 1.33 43.84 12.12
C LYS A 375 0.22 42.78 12.14
N ALA A 376 0.49 41.58 12.65
CA ALA A 376 -0.51 40.51 12.74
C ALA A 376 -1.37 40.58 14.02
N TYR A 377 -0.99 41.41 15.00
CA TYR A 377 -1.70 41.56 16.28
C TYR A 377 -2.53 42.85 16.39
N GLU A 378 -2.51 43.74 15.40
CA GLU A 378 -3.40 44.92 15.35
C GLU A 378 -4.69 44.70 14.53
N LEU A 379 -4.93 43.47 14.07
CA LEU A 379 -6.15 43.06 13.35
C LEU A 379 -6.92 41.92 14.06
N ARG A 380 -6.75 41.80 15.38
CA ARG A 380 -7.61 41.08 16.33
C ARG A 380 -7.63 41.85 17.63
#